data_AF-W1J3T4-F1
#
_entry.id   AF-W1J3T4-F1
#
_cell.length_a   1.000
_cell.length_b   1.000
_cell.length_c   1.000
_cell.angle_alpha   90.00
_cell.angle_beta   90.00
_cell.angle_gamma   90.00
#
_symmetry.space_group_name_H-M   'P 1'
#
loop_
_entity.id
_entity.type
_entity.pdbx_description
1 polymer ?
#
loop_
_entity_poly.entity_id
_entity_poly.type
_entity_poly.pdbx_seq_one_letter_code
_entity_poly.pdbx_strand_id
1 'polypeptide(L)'
;MLISTSYIRQLIIKIACETTGDDAKEVIERGRLEIPARDAIEFMVRLEALLDCTLSWSKYEHLSMEINNLVEIINNKLNAQSSDEPMPLSP
;
A
#
# COMPACT_ATOMS: atom_id res chain seq x y z
N MET A 1 4.08 15.05 -7.12
CA MET A 1 5.24 14.72 -6.27
C MET A 1 5.50 13.23 -6.44
N LEU A 2 6.68 12.79 -6.89
CA LEU A 2 6.96 11.35 -7.04
C LEU A 2 7.25 10.77 -5.66
N ILE A 3 6.36 9.90 -5.18
CA ILE A 3 6.56 9.17 -3.92
C ILE A 3 7.63 8.10 -4.17
N SER A 4 8.68 8.05 -3.35
CA SER A 4 9.72 7.03 -3.52
C SER A 4 9.21 5.64 -3.13
N THR A 5 9.69 4.60 -3.82
CA THR A 5 9.42 3.19 -3.46
C THR A 5 9.88 2.85 -2.04
N SER A 6 10.94 3.51 -1.57
CA SER A 6 11.42 3.39 -0.18
C SER A 6 10.38 3.90 0.83
N TYR A 7 9.76 5.05 0.54
CA TYR A 7 8.69 5.59 1.39
C TYR A 7 7.45 4.68 1.39
N ILE A 8 7.01 4.22 0.21
CA ILE A 8 5.88 3.28 0.09
C ILE A 8 6.16 2.02 0.94
N ARG A 9 7.37 1.47 0.84
CA ARG A 9 7.79 0.31 1.63
C ARG A 9 7.71 0.56 3.14
N GLN A 10 8.22 1.70 3.60
CA GLN A 10 8.18 2.07 5.02
C GLN A 10 6.74 2.25 5.50
N LEU A 11 5.88 2.83 4.68
CA LEU A 11 4.47 3.03 4.99
C LEU A 11 3.71 1.70 5.12
N ILE A 12 3.92 0.79 4.16
CA ILE A 12 3.36 -0.57 4.21
C ILE A 12 3.75 -1.27 5.53
N ILE A 13 5.04 -1.28 5.87
CA ILE A 13 5.53 -1.95 7.08
C ILE A 13 4.91 -1.32 8.33
N LYS A 14 4.91 0.03 8.40
CA LYS A 14 4.35 0.75 9.53
C LYS A 14 2.87 0.41 9.74
N ILE A 15 2.06 0.49 8.70
CA ILE A 15 0.61 0.22 8.82
C ILE A 15 0.38 -1.25 9.14
N ALA A 16 1.12 -2.18 8.52
CA ALA A 16 1.01 -3.59 8.83
C ALA A 16 1.26 -3.86 10.32
N CYS A 17 2.36 -3.35 10.88
CA CYS A 17 2.67 -3.48 12.30
C CYS A 17 1.63 -2.81 13.22
N GLU A 18 1.13 -1.64 12.85
CA GLU A 18 0.08 -0.94 13.61
C GLU A 18 -1.26 -1.69 13.60
N THR A 19 -1.56 -2.43 12.53
CA THR A 19 -2.80 -3.20 12.40
C THR A 19 -2.69 -4.58 13.05
N THR A 20 -1.57 -5.31 12.86
CA THR A 20 -1.42 -6.70 13.36
C THR A 20 -0.78 -6.79 14.74
N GLY A 21 -0.06 -5.75 15.17
CA GLY A 21 0.80 -5.79 16.36
C GLY A 21 2.13 -6.52 16.14
N ASP A 22 2.45 -6.91 14.89
CA ASP A 22 3.72 -7.56 14.56
C ASP A 22 4.92 -6.62 14.76
N ASP A 23 6.07 -7.19 15.12
CA ASP A 23 7.30 -6.43 15.20
C ASP A 23 7.85 -6.07 13.81
N ALA A 24 8.29 -4.82 13.65
CA ALA A 24 8.78 -4.32 12.36
C ALA A 24 10.02 -5.05 11.87
N LYS A 25 10.92 -5.48 12.77
CA LYS A 25 12.13 -6.23 12.41
C LYS A 25 11.76 -7.60 11.85
N GLU A 26 10.82 -8.29 12.48
CA GLU A 26 10.33 -9.59 12.00
C GLU A 26 9.67 -9.48 10.62
N VAL A 27 8.84 -8.45 10.41
CA VAL A 27 8.21 -8.18 9.10
C VAL A 27 9.26 -7.86 8.03
N ILE A 28 10.30 -7.09 8.37
CA ILE A 28 11.40 -6.74 7.46
C ILE A 28 12.23 -7.97 7.10
N GLU A 29 12.61 -8.80 8.07
CA GLU A 29 13.40 -10.02 7.86
C GLU A 29 12.63 -11.06 7.05
N ARG A 30 11.33 -11.21 7.29
CA ARG A 30 10.45 -12.08 6.51
C ARG A 30 10.24 -11.57 5.07
N GLY A 31 10.30 -10.26 4.86
CA GLY A 31 10.08 -9.63 3.55
C GLY A 31 8.65 -9.75 3.01
N ARG A 32 7.71 -10.25 3.83
CA ARG A 32 6.35 -10.61 3.44
C ARG A 32 5.34 -10.14 4.48
N LEU A 33 4.20 -9.66 4.00
CA LEU A 33 3.01 -9.38 4.80
C LEU A 33 2.27 -10.69 5.05
N GLU A 34 1.87 -10.93 6.30
CA GLU A 34 0.98 -12.01 6.71
C GLU A 34 -0.09 -11.38 7.59
N ILE A 35 -1.12 -10.81 6.97
CA ILE A 35 -2.17 -10.05 7.67
C ILE A 35 -3.44 -10.90 7.72
N PRO A 36 -3.96 -11.21 8.92
CA PRO A 36 -5.23 -11.91 9.10
C PRO A 36 -6.38 -11.27 8.32
N ALA A 37 -7.34 -12.07 7.85
CA ALA A 37 -8.48 -11.56 7.08
C ALA A 37 -9.27 -10.45 7.80
N ARG A 38 -9.36 -10.53 9.14
CA ARG A 38 -9.98 -9.50 10.00
C ARG A 38 -9.30 -8.13 9.94
N ASP A 39 -7.99 -8.13 9.69
CA ASP A 39 -7.11 -6.97 9.78
C ASP A 39 -6.81 -6.43 8.36
N ALA A 40 -6.95 -7.27 7.32
CA ALA A 40 -6.60 -6.96 5.94
C ALA A 40 -7.37 -5.76 5.37
N ILE A 41 -8.66 -5.62 5.66
CA ILE A 41 -9.47 -4.48 5.18
C ILE A 41 -8.99 -3.18 5.84
N GLU A 42 -8.75 -3.18 7.15
CA GLU A 42 -8.26 -1.99 7.85
C GLU A 42 -6.90 -1.56 7.29
N PHE A 43 -5.98 -2.52 7.13
CA PHE A 43 -4.67 -2.28 6.53
C PHE A 43 -4.78 -1.60 5.17
N MET A 44 -5.62 -2.15 4.27
CA MET A 44 -5.77 -1.62 2.91
C MET A 44 -6.41 -0.24 2.90
N VAL A 45 -7.48 -0.01 3.67
CA VAL A 45 -8.17 1.29 3.73
C VAL A 45 -7.24 2.39 4.25
N ARG A 46 -6.44 2.10 5.29
CA ARG A 46 -5.48 3.07 5.83
C ARG A 46 -4.37 3.39 4.83
N LEU A 47 -3.91 2.39 4.08
CA LEU A 47 -2.89 2.55 3.05
C LEU A 47 -3.41 3.38 1.86
N GLU A 48 -4.62 3.10 1.38
CA GLU A 48 -5.32 3.86 0.34
C GLU A 48 -5.50 5.34 0.75
N ALA A 49 -5.96 5.59 1.97
CA ALA A 49 -6.17 6.95 2.47
C ALA A 49 -4.87 7.77 2.59
N LEU A 50 -3.75 7.14 2.98
CA LEU A 50 -2.47 7.82 3.14
C LEU A 50 -1.75 8.07 1.81
N LEU A 51 -2.08 7.31 0.77
CA LEU A 51 -1.49 7.41 -0.56
C LEU A 51 -2.40 8.11 -1.57
N ASP A 52 -3.63 8.46 -1.18
CA ASP A 52 -4.66 9.04 -2.05
C ASP A 52 -4.88 8.21 -3.33
N CYS A 53 -4.96 6.88 -3.16
CA CYS A 53 -5.12 5.96 -4.29
C CYS A 53 -6.10 4.82 -3.99
N THR A 54 -6.61 4.18 -5.05
CA THR A 54 -7.51 3.02 -4.94
C THR A 54 -6.82 1.77 -5.46
N LEU A 55 -6.60 0.82 -4.54
CA LEU A 55 -6.03 -0.51 -4.76
C LEU A 55 -7.12 -1.57 -5.01
N SER A 56 -8.40 -1.22 -4.81
CA SER A 56 -9.56 -2.06 -5.13
C SER A 56 -9.58 -3.39 -4.39
N TRP A 57 -9.04 -3.42 -3.17
CA TRP A 57 -9.02 -4.62 -2.33
C TRP A 57 -10.35 -4.79 -1.60
N SER A 58 -11.24 -5.60 -2.15
CA SER A 58 -12.59 -5.79 -1.65
C SER A 58 -12.83 -7.14 -0.96
N LYS A 59 -11.81 -8.01 -0.90
CA LYS A 59 -11.95 -9.36 -0.37
C LYS A 59 -11.55 -9.44 1.10
N TYR A 60 -12.46 -9.98 1.91
CA TYR A 60 -12.17 -10.40 3.28
C TYR A 60 -11.40 -11.73 3.25
N GLU A 61 -10.10 -11.66 3.00
CA GLU A 61 -9.21 -12.81 2.95
C GLU A 61 -7.88 -12.51 3.61
N HIS A 62 -7.16 -13.57 3.99
CA HIS A 62 -5.81 -13.44 4.53
C HIS A 62 -4.89 -12.83 3.48
N LEU A 63 -4.27 -11.69 3.80
CA LEU A 63 -3.32 -11.04 2.91
C LEU A 63 -1.94 -11.61 3.16
N SER A 64 -1.50 -12.44 2.22
CA SER A 64 -0.16 -13.01 2.20
C SER A 64 0.54 -12.56 0.92
N MET A 65 1.46 -11.61 1.02
CA MET A 65 2.10 -10.97 -0.15
C MET A 65 3.50 -10.45 0.18
N GLU A 66 4.44 -10.60 -0.76
CA GLU A 66 5.75 -9.96 -0.63
C GLU A 66 5.63 -8.44 -0.58
N ILE A 67 6.35 -7.81 0.34
CA ILE A 67 6.27 -6.36 0.53
C ILE A 67 6.65 -5.63 -0.77
N ASN A 68 7.66 -6.12 -1.48
CA ASN A 68 8.12 -5.52 -2.73
C ASN A 68 7.06 -5.58 -3.84
N ASN A 69 6.26 -6.64 -3.90
CA ASN A 69 5.17 -6.75 -4.88
C ASN A 69 4.09 -5.69 -4.60
N LEU A 70 3.73 -5.48 -3.33
CA LEU A 70 2.78 -4.43 -2.97
C LEU A 70 3.33 -3.03 -3.25
N VAL A 71 4.63 -2.80 -3.00
CA VAL A 71 5.31 -1.55 -3.35
C VAL A 71 5.21 -1.27 -4.85
N GLU A 72 5.45 -2.28 -5.70
CA GLU A 72 5.37 -2.14 -7.14
C GLU A 72 3.94 -1.83 -7.62
N ILE A 73 2.94 -2.54 -7.10
CA ILE A 73 1.52 -2.30 -7.40
C ILE A 73 1.14 -0.86 -7.08
N ILE A 74 1.51 -0.37 -5.90
CA ILE A 74 1.21 0.99 -5.45
C ILE A 74 1.95 2.02 -6.31
N ASN A 75 3.24 1.81 -6.56
CA ASN A 75 4.04 2.71 -7.37
C ASN A 75 3.45 2.85 -8.79
N ASN A 76 3.04 1.73 -9.41
CA ASN A 76 2.40 1.74 -10.71
C ASN A 76 1.05 2.49 -10.69
N LYS A 77 0.25 2.30 -9.64
CA LYS A 77 -1.02 3.02 -9.46
C LYS A 77 -0.83 4.53 -9.33
N LEU A 78 0.12 4.97 -8.51
CA LEU A 78 0.42 6.39 -8.31
C LEU A 78 0.95 7.05 -9.59
N ASN A 79 1.81 6.35 -10.34
CA ASN A 79 2.32 6.85 -11.62
C ASN A 79 1.22 6.95 -12.70
N ALA A 80 0.29 5.99 -12.74
CA ALA A 80 -0.86 6.05 -13.63
C ALA A 80 -1.75 7.27 -13.33
N GLN A 81 -2.08 7.52 -12.05
CA GLN A 81 -2.88 8.71 -11.66
C GLN A 81 -2.20 10.04 -12.01
N SER A 82 -0.87 10.11 -11.88
CA SER A 82 -0.13 11.33 -12.24
C SER A 82 -0.14 11.64 -13.74
N SER A 83 -0.42 10.65 -14.59
CA SER A 83 -0.50 10.82 -16.05
C SER A 83 -1.86 11.34 -16.51
N ASP A 84 -2.88 11.35 -15.64
CA ASP A 84 -4.24 11.83 -15.90
C ASP A 84 -4.43 13.33 -15.55
N GLU A 85 -3.36 14.13 -15.48
CA GLU A 85 -3.47 15.57 -15.29
C GLU A 85 -4.37 16.18 -16.40
N PRO A 86 -5.43 16.94 -16.03
CA PRO A 86 -6.46 17.35 -16.97
C PRO A 86 -5.87 18.29 -18.03
N MET A 87 -6.18 18.01 -19.31
CA MET A 87 -5.93 18.97 -20.39
C MET A 87 -6.42 20.36 -19.95
N PRO A 88 -5.62 21.43 -20.11
CA PRO A 88 -6.10 22.78 -19.84
C PRO A 88 -7.31 23.01 -20.74
N LEU A 89 -8.45 23.28 -20.12
CA LEU A 89 -9.63 23.77 -20.82
C LEU A 89 -9.20 25.02 -21.58
N SER A 90 -9.09 24.89 -22.90
CA SER A 90 -8.78 26.02 -23.77
C SER A 90 -9.94 27.02 -23.68
N PRO A 91 -9.64 28.33 -23.64
CA PRO A 91 -10.60 29.39 -23.36
C PRO A 91 -11.69 29.54 -24.43
#